data_AF-C0W416-F1
#
_entry.id   AF-C0W416-F1
#
_cell.length_a   1.000
_cell.length_b   1.000
_cell.length_c   1.000
_cell.angle_alpha   90.00
_cell.angle_beta   90.00
_cell.angle_gamma   90.00
#
_symmetry.space_group_name_H-M   'P 1'
#
loop_
_entity.id
_entity.type
_entity.pdbx_description
1 polymer ?
#
loop_
_entity_poly.entity_id
_entity_poly.type
_entity_poly.pdbx_seq_one_letter_code
_entity_poly.pdbx_strand_id
1 'polypeptide(L)'
;TVDPKPVYADTVVPAGKTTTVTPTNEGDAYPSGTVFAIDPSFQAPGGYTITIDPATGTLSVTVAPAGKDGADAESVTVPVVVTYPDGSNATNDSVNAVIKLDTDGDGQPDVTDPDDDNDGVSDEDEAKNGTDPKNPDTDGDGLNDGDEKTHGTDPKNP
;
A
#
# COMPACT_ATOMS: atom_id res chain seq x y z
N THR A 1 -20.10 2.29 -29.24
CA THR A 1 -19.81 2.77 -27.89
C THR A 1 -18.71 1.90 -27.36
N VAL A 2 -17.66 2.48 -26.80
CA VAL A 2 -16.55 1.74 -26.20
C VAL A 2 -16.97 1.46 -24.76
N ASP A 3 -16.93 0.21 -24.32
CA ASP A 3 -17.33 -0.13 -22.95
C ASP A 3 -16.52 0.67 -21.91
N PRO A 4 -17.12 1.09 -20.78
CA PRO A 4 -16.37 1.77 -19.72
C PRO A 4 -15.17 0.93 -19.28
N LYS A 5 -14.04 1.59 -19.04
CA LYS A 5 -12.77 0.96 -18.73
C LYS A 5 -12.10 1.70 -17.57
N PRO A 6 -12.44 1.36 -16.31
CA PRO A 6 -11.81 1.95 -15.14
C PRO A 6 -10.31 1.61 -15.11
N VAL A 7 -9.48 2.59 -14.72
CA VAL A 7 -8.04 2.39 -14.54
C VAL A 7 -7.58 3.08 -13.26
N TYR A 8 -6.95 2.33 -12.36
CA TYR A 8 -6.29 2.88 -11.19
C TYR A 8 -4.81 3.10 -11.50
N ALA A 9 -4.27 4.25 -11.11
CA ALA A 9 -2.84 4.48 -11.13
C ALA A 9 -2.17 3.73 -9.97
N ASP A 10 -0.93 3.28 -10.18
CA ASP A 10 -0.06 2.84 -9.09
C ASP A 10 0.02 3.94 -8.04
N THR A 11 -0.20 3.57 -6.78
CA THR A 11 -0.31 4.54 -5.67
C THR A 11 0.71 4.20 -4.60
N VAL A 12 1.63 5.14 -4.34
CA VAL A 12 2.57 5.07 -3.22
C VAL A 12 1.87 5.58 -1.96
N VAL A 13 2.01 4.85 -0.85
CA VAL A 13 1.33 5.17 0.41
C VAL A 13 2.34 5.13 1.56
N PRO A 14 2.67 6.30 2.13
CA PRO A 14 3.58 6.35 3.26
C PRO A 14 3.05 5.59 4.48
N ALA A 15 3.93 4.93 5.23
CA ALA A 15 3.55 4.29 6.49
C ALA A 15 2.92 5.30 7.47
N GLY A 16 1.91 4.86 8.20
CA GLY A 16 1.15 5.70 9.13
C GLY A 16 0.27 6.78 8.47
N LYS A 17 0.13 6.79 7.13
CA LYS A 17 -0.71 7.74 6.40
C LYS A 17 -1.92 7.08 5.74
N THR A 18 -2.83 7.95 5.30
CA THR A 18 -3.94 7.60 4.42
C THR A 18 -3.77 8.29 3.08
N THR A 19 -3.83 7.52 1.99
CA THR A 19 -3.83 8.03 0.61
C THR A 19 -5.12 7.59 -0.08
N THR A 20 -5.62 8.43 -0.99
CA THR A 20 -6.81 8.11 -1.80
C THR A 20 -6.46 8.05 -3.28
N VAL A 21 -7.03 7.08 -3.99
CA VAL A 21 -6.90 6.96 -5.45
C VAL A 21 -8.28 6.78 -6.08
N THR A 22 -8.60 7.62 -7.05
CA THR A 22 -9.84 7.54 -7.82
C THR A 22 -9.52 7.02 -9.22
N PRO A 23 -10.29 6.04 -9.75
CA PRO A 23 -10.01 5.51 -11.07
C PRO A 23 -10.27 6.58 -12.13
N THR A 24 -9.42 6.62 -13.15
CA THR A 24 -9.78 7.24 -14.42
C THR A 24 -10.67 6.29 -15.22
N ASN A 25 -11.25 6.79 -16.32
CA ASN A 25 -12.03 5.97 -17.24
C ASN A 25 -11.54 6.24 -18.66
N GLU A 26 -11.02 5.21 -19.32
CA GLU A 26 -10.53 5.29 -20.70
C GLU A 26 -11.62 4.97 -21.74
N GLY A 27 -12.78 4.49 -21.29
CA GLY A 27 -13.93 4.12 -22.13
C GLY A 27 -15.04 5.17 -22.15
N ASP A 28 -16.24 4.75 -22.54
CA ASP A 28 -17.43 5.61 -22.45
C ASP A 28 -17.77 5.91 -20.99
N ALA A 29 -18.51 7.00 -20.76
CA ALA A 29 -18.95 7.40 -19.42
C ALA A 29 -19.73 6.28 -18.71
N TYR A 30 -19.55 6.18 -17.39
CA TYR A 30 -20.26 5.18 -16.59
C TYR A 30 -21.78 5.36 -16.69
N PRO A 31 -22.54 4.27 -16.93
CA PRO A 31 -23.98 4.29 -16.79
C PRO A 31 -24.40 4.75 -15.39
N SER A 32 -25.54 5.45 -15.30
CA SER A 32 -26.07 5.89 -14.00
C SER A 32 -26.39 4.69 -13.12
N GLY A 33 -25.93 4.72 -11.87
CA GLY A 33 -26.08 3.61 -10.92
C GLY A 33 -24.98 2.56 -10.99
N THR A 34 -23.89 2.80 -11.72
CA THR A 34 -22.66 1.99 -11.63
C THR A 34 -22.17 1.96 -10.18
N VAL A 35 -21.77 0.78 -9.72
CA VAL A 35 -21.27 0.56 -8.35
C VAL A 35 -19.89 -0.06 -8.39
N PHE A 36 -19.01 0.43 -7.53
CA PHE A 36 -17.67 -0.11 -7.30
C PHE A 36 -17.63 -0.85 -5.96
N ALA A 37 -16.94 -1.99 -5.92
CA ALA A 37 -16.73 -2.75 -4.71
C ALA A 37 -15.34 -3.40 -4.75
N ILE A 38 -14.70 -3.55 -3.59
CA ILE A 38 -13.56 -4.46 -3.48
C ILE A 38 -14.09 -5.89 -3.57
N ASP A 39 -13.39 -6.78 -4.26
CA ASP A 39 -13.78 -8.19 -4.32
C ASP A 39 -13.97 -8.73 -2.89
N PRO A 40 -15.14 -9.30 -2.55
CA PRO A 40 -15.42 -9.74 -1.19
C PRO A 40 -14.52 -10.90 -0.71
N SER A 41 -13.80 -11.57 -1.61
CA SER A 41 -12.81 -12.59 -1.26
C SER A 41 -11.43 -12.00 -0.91
N PHE A 42 -11.18 -10.72 -1.24
CA PHE A 42 -9.94 -10.06 -0.93
C PHE A 42 -9.80 -9.82 0.57
N GLN A 43 -8.65 -10.18 1.11
CA GLN A 43 -8.25 -9.88 2.48
C GLN A 43 -7.04 -8.95 2.42
N ALA A 44 -7.18 -7.76 2.99
CA ALA A 44 -6.06 -6.84 3.10
C ALA A 44 -4.95 -7.47 3.97
N PRO A 45 -3.67 -7.34 3.60
CA PRO A 45 -2.56 -7.79 4.45
C PRO A 45 -2.56 -7.07 5.80
N GLY A 46 -1.81 -7.62 6.77
CA GLY A 46 -1.57 -6.95 8.05
C GLY A 46 -1.03 -5.54 7.84
N GLY A 47 -1.46 -4.59 8.68
CA GLY A 47 -1.08 -3.19 8.56
C GLY A 47 -1.88 -2.37 7.52
N TYR A 48 -2.74 -2.99 6.69
CA TYR A 48 -3.56 -2.26 5.71
C TYR A 48 -5.04 -2.19 6.11
N THR A 49 -5.61 -0.99 6.02
CA THR A 49 -7.05 -0.76 6.00
C THR A 49 -7.43 -0.15 4.66
N ILE A 50 -8.18 -0.88 3.84
CA ILE A 50 -8.55 -0.47 2.49
C ILE A 50 -10.07 -0.43 2.38
N THR A 51 -10.59 0.71 1.95
CA THR A 51 -12.03 0.93 1.72
C THR A 51 -12.26 1.53 0.35
N ILE A 52 -13.49 1.43 -0.17
CA ILE A 52 -13.88 2.01 -1.45
C ILE A 52 -15.20 2.78 -1.31
N ASP A 53 -15.26 3.97 -1.91
CA ASP A 53 -16.53 4.66 -2.13
C ASP A 53 -17.27 3.97 -3.29
N PRO A 54 -18.46 3.38 -3.03
CA PRO A 54 -19.17 2.61 -4.04
C PRO A 54 -19.72 3.44 -5.21
N ALA A 55 -19.85 4.75 -5.07
CA ALA A 55 -20.37 5.62 -6.12
C ALA A 55 -19.26 6.14 -7.05
N THR A 56 -18.07 6.39 -6.51
CA THR A 56 -16.96 7.00 -7.27
C THR A 56 -15.85 6.01 -7.62
N GLY A 57 -15.79 4.87 -6.94
CA GLY A 57 -14.66 3.95 -6.98
C GLY A 57 -13.42 4.48 -6.27
N THR A 58 -13.51 5.60 -5.55
CA THR A 58 -12.34 6.13 -4.81
C THR A 58 -11.94 5.15 -3.72
N LEU A 59 -10.73 4.59 -3.83
CA LEU A 59 -10.11 3.82 -2.76
C LEU A 59 -9.53 4.78 -1.72
N SER A 60 -9.68 4.44 -0.44
CA SER A 60 -8.96 5.04 0.68
C SER A 60 -8.14 3.95 1.35
N VAL A 61 -6.83 4.12 1.32
CA VAL A 61 -5.83 3.17 1.82
C VAL A 61 -5.14 3.80 3.00
N THR A 62 -5.23 3.15 4.16
CA THR A 62 -4.51 3.54 5.38
C THR A 62 -3.53 2.45 5.74
N VAL A 63 -2.29 2.85 6.01
CA VAL A 63 -1.19 1.96 6.37
C VAL A 63 -0.83 2.20 7.84
N ALA A 64 -0.56 1.13 8.58
CA ALA A 64 0.00 1.20 9.92
C ALA A 64 1.34 1.97 9.91
N PRO A 65 1.74 2.62 11.02
CA PRO A 65 3.08 3.20 11.14
C PRO A 65 4.17 2.16 10.90
N ALA A 66 5.34 2.60 10.46
CA ALA A 66 6.55 1.79 10.39
C ALA A 66 6.91 1.20 11.77
N GLY A 67 7.73 0.17 11.77
CA GLY A 67 8.15 -0.55 12.96
C GLY A 67 7.55 -1.95 13.10
N LYS A 68 7.82 -2.59 14.23
CA LYS A 68 7.48 -4.00 14.53
C LYS A 68 6.04 -4.46 14.23
N ASP A 69 5.06 -3.56 14.37
CA ASP A 69 3.63 -3.85 14.12
C ASP A 69 3.13 -3.17 12.83
N GLY A 70 4.06 -2.75 11.98
CA GLY A 70 3.82 -2.04 10.73
C GLY A 70 3.29 -2.91 9.61
N ALA A 71 3.23 -2.32 8.42
CA ALA A 71 2.86 -3.03 7.21
C ALA A 71 4.11 -3.64 6.57
N ASP A 72 4.07 -4.94 6.25
CA ASP A 72 5.22 -5.62 5.65
C ASP A 72 5.12 -5.71 4.11
N ALA A 73 3.90 -5.73 3.57
CA ALA A 73 3.66 -6.03 2.17
C ALA A 73 4.01 -4.82 1.27
N GLU A 74 5.22 -4.79 0.72
CA GLU A 74 5.71 -3.72 -0.17
C GLU A 74 4.76 -3.38 -1.34
N SER A 75 3.97 -4.36 -1.79
CA SER A 75 2.97 -4.19 -2.84
C SER A 75 1.68 -4.95 -2.54
N VAL A 76 0.54 -4.27 -2.68
CA VAL A 76 -0.80 -4.86 -2.51
C VAL A 76 -1.61 -4.63 -3.78
N THR A 77 -2.04 -5.72 -4.40
CA THR A 77 -2.96 -5.69 -5.55
C THR A 77 -4.40 -5.85 -5.06
N VAL A 78 -5.19 -4.78 -5.18
CA VAL A 78 -6.59 -4.74 -4.75
C VAL A 78 -7.50 -5.00 -5.95
N PRO A 79 -8.19 -6.15 -6.02
CA PRO A 79 -9.20 -6.40 -7.05
C PRO A 79 -10.47 -5.59 -6.77
N VAL A 80 -10.85 -4.75 -7.72
CA VAL A 80 -12.06 -3.93 -7.70
C VAL A 80 -13.04 -4.48 -8.73
N VAL A 81 -14.22 -4.86 -8.25
CA VAL A 81 -15.37 -5.26 -9.06
C VAL A 81 -16.20 -4.03 -9.38
N VAL A 82 -16.52 -3.85 -10.66
CA VAL A 82 -17.37 -2.76 -11.15
C VAL A 82 -18.63 -3.35 -11.75
N THR A 83 -19.78 -2.99 -11.21
CA THR A 83 -21.08 -3.47 -11.68
C THR A 83 -21.79 -2.37 -12.45
N TYR A 84 -22.03 -2.61 -13.73
CA TYR A 84 -22.78 -1.70 -14.61
C TYR A 84 -24.25 -2.11 -14.66
N PRO A 85 -25.20 -1.22 -14.29
CA PRO A 85 -26.62 -1.53 -14.38
C PRO A 85 -27.08 -1.49 -15.84
N ASP A 86 -27.70 -2.58 -16.31
CA ASP A 86 -28.45 -2.66 -17.58
C ASP A 86 -29.77 -3.40 -17.37
N GLY A 87 -30.61 -2.87 -16.48
CA GLY A 87 -31.88 -3.50 -16.12
C GLY A 87 -31.69 -4.91 -15.54
N SER A 88 -32.20 -5.93 -16.23
CA SER A 88 -32.06 -7.34 -15.84
C SER A 88 -30.71 -7.97 -16.20
N ASN A 89 -29.85 -7.26 -16.95
CA ASN A 89 -28.60 -7.77 -17.49
C ASN A 89 -27.39 -6.99 -16.98
N ALA A 90 -27.31 -6.76 -15.66
CA ALA A 90 -26.11 -6.15 -15.09
C ALA A 90 -24.86 -6.97 -15.44
N THR A 91 -23.81 -6.28 -15.89
CA THR A 91 -22.51 -6.87 -16.21
C THR A 91 -21.49 -6.44 -15.17
N ASN A 92 -20.51 -7.31 -14.93
CA ASN A 92 -19.41 -7.02 -14.03
C ASN A 92 -18.11 -6.92 -14.84
N ASP A 93 -17.27 -5.98 -14.44
CA ASP A 93 -15.88 -5.88 -14.84
C ASP A 93 -14.98 -5.98 -13.60
N SER A 94 -13.70 -6.28 -13.81
CA SER A 94 -12.71 -6.39 -12.74
C SER A 94 -11.44 -5.67 -13.14
N VAL A 95 -11.00 -4.76 -12.29
CA VAL A 95 -9.76 -3.99 -12.44
C VAL A 95 -8.95 -4.10 -11.16
N ASN A 96 -7.62 -4.07 -11.30
CA ASN A 96 -6.72 -4.07 -10.16
C ASN A 96 -6.22 -2.65 -9.87
N ALA A 97 -6.23 -2.26 -8.60
CA ALA A 97 -5.46 -1.13 -8.10
C ALA A 97 -4.18 -1.65 -7.44
N VAL A 98 -3.03 -1.05 -7.76
CA VAL A 98 -1.74 -1.42 -7.18
C VAL A 98 -1.32 -0.37 -6.17
N ILE A 99 -1.17 -0.81 -4.93
CA ILE A 99 -0.68 0.00 -3.81
C ILE A 99 0.77 -0.40 -3.54
N LYS A 100 1.64 0.58 -3.35
CA LYS A 100 3.05 0.39 -2.97
C LYS A 100 3.30 1.06 -1.63
N LEU A 101 3.92 0.34 -0.70
CA LEU A 101 4.36 0.89 0.57
C LEU A 101 5.52 1.86 0.34
N ASP A 102 5.65 2.83 1.25
CA ASP A 102 6.73 3.82 1.35
C ASP A 102 6.96 3.98 2.85
N THR A 103 7.90 3.21 3.39
CA THR A 103 8.01 2.99 4.82
C THR A 103 8.48 4.24 5.56
N ASP A 104 9.42 4.99 5.00
CA ASP A 104 9.97 6.21 5.58
C ASP A 104 9.21 7.49 5.16
N GLY A 105 8.44 7.44 4.07
CA GLY A 105 7.65 8.54 3.55
C GLY A 105 8.42 9.54 2.67
N ASP A 106 9.54 9.16 2.06
CA ASP A 106 10.30 10.02 1.15
C ASP A 106 9.71 10.09 -0.28
N GLY A 107 8.79 9.19 -0.60
CA GLY A 107 8.09 9.07 -1.87
C GLY A 107 8.66 8.03 -2.84
N GLN A 108 9.76 7.37 -2.50
CA GLN A 108 10.28 6.19 -3.16
C GLN A 108 9.62 4.95 -2.52
N PRO A 109 8.90 4.10 -3.28
CA PRO A 109 8.28 2.93 -2.68
C PRO A 109 9.31 1.82 -2.40
N ASP A 110 9.10 1.10 -1.30
CA ASP A 110 9.95 0.03 -0.76
C ASP A 110 10.42 -0.99 -1.81
N VAL A 111 9.54 -1.34 -2.77
CA VAL A 111 9.88 -2.26 -3.89
C VAL A 111 11.10 -1.83 -4.73
N THR A 112 11.57 -0.60 -4.55
CA THR A 112 12.64 0.06 -5.30
C THR A 112 13.55 0.91 -4.41
N ASP A 113 13.23 1.04 -3.11
CA ASP A 113 14.10 1.68 -2.14
C ASP A 113 15.13 0.66 -1.64
N PRO A 114 16.43 1.00 -1.54
CA PRO A 114 17.42 0.12 -0.92
C PRO A 114 17.57 0.28 0.61
N ASP A 115 16.87 1.23 1.23
CA ASP A 115 16.93 1.58 2.67
C ASP A 115 15.51 2.01 3.11
N ASP A 116 14.62 1.03 3.30
CA ASP A 116 13.17 1.17 3.45
C ASP A 116 12.76 2.13 4.59
N ASP A 117 13.53 2.18 5.68
CA ASP A 117 13.26 3.06 6.83
C ASP A 117 14.23 4.25 6.99
N ASN A 118 15.20 4.36 6.07
CA ASN A 118 16.17 5.46 5.95
C ASN A 118 16.96 5.73 7.23
N ASP A 119 17.28 4.67 7.99
CA ASP A 119 18.08 4.77 9.20
C ASP A 119 19.60 4.84 8.93
N GLY A 120 20.01 4.56 7.68
CA GLY A 120 21.39 4.55 7.21
C GLY A 120 22.01 3.15 7.06
N VAL A 121 21.22 2.09 7.22
CA VAL A 121 21.59 0.69 6.94
C VAL A 121 20.68 0.14 5.85
N SER A 122 21.23 -0.22 4.70
CA SER A 122 20.42 -0.81 3.62
C SER A 122 19.72 -2.10 4.03
N ASP A 123 18.54 -2.39 3.48
CA ASP A 123 17.75 -3.60 3.77
C ASP A 123 18.57 -4.90 3.60
N GLU A 124 19.48 -4.93 2.62
CA GLU A 124 20.33 -6.10 2.38
C GLU A 124 21.30 -6.37 3.55
N ASP A 125 21.81 -5.30 4.16
CA ASP A 125 22.70 -5.39 5.32
C ASP A 125 21.92 -5.71 6.59
N GLU A 126 20.74 -5.15 6.75
CA GLU A 126 19.85 -5.43 7.86
C GLU A 126 19.36 -6.87 7.88
N ALA A 127 18.90 -7.36 6.72
CA ALA A 127 18.51 -8.77 6.56
C ALA A 127 19.67 -9.73 6.91
N LYS A 128 20.93 -9.35 6.64
CA LYS A 128 22.12 -10.15 7.04
C LYS A 128 22.40 -10.05 8.54
N ASN A 129 22.17 -8.89 9.15
CA ASN A 129 22.43 -8.64 10.56
C ASN A 129 21.25 -9.09 11.46
N GLY A 130 20.10 -9.38 10.85
CA GLY A 130 18.87 -9.78 11.53
C GLY A 130 18.17 -8.62 12.24
N THR A 131 18.37 -7.39 11.76
CA THR A 131 17.53 -6.24 12.07
C THR A 131 16.33 -6.21 11.11
N ASP A 132 15.39 -5.30 11.34
CA ASP A 132 14.13 -5.20 10.62
C ASP A 132 14.15 -4.00 9.67
N PRO A 133 14.21 -4.21 8.33
CA PRO A 133 14.36 -3.12 7.36
C PRO A 133 13.25 -2.07 7.31
N LYS A 134 12.15 -2.33 8.02
CA LYS A 134 11.00 -1.42 8.07
C LYS A 134 10.85 -0.78 9.44
N ASN A 135 11.87 -0.91 10.28
CA ASN A 135 11.87 -0.45 11.64
C ASN A 135 13.23 0.19 11.96
N PRO A 136 13.31 1.53 11.97
CA PRO A 136 14.61 2.20 12.09
C PRO A 136 15.26 1.95 13.46
N ASP A 137 14.52 1.45 14.46
CA ASP A 137 15.01 1.13 15.80
C ASP A 137 14.51 -0.29 16.14
N THR A 138 15.29 -1.31 15.77
CA THR A 138 14.87 -2.72 15.79
C THR A 138 14.49 -3.18 17.19
N ASP A 139 15.20 -2.75 18.22
CA ASP A 139 14.95 -3.17 19.61
C ASP A 139 14.12 -2.19 20.44
N GLY A 140 13.88 -0.98 19.91
CA GLY A 140 13.03 0.04 20.49
C GLY A 140 13.65 0.76 21.68
N ASP A 141 14.99 0.82 21.78
CA ASP A 141 15.69 1.49 22.87
C ASP A 141 15.80 3.02 22.71
N GLY A 142 15.51 3.52 21.51
CA GLY A 142 15.53 4.92 21.14
C GLY A 142 16.76 5.38 20.35
N LEU A 143 17.69 4.49 20.02
CA LEU A 143 18.73 4.68 19.01
C LEU A 143 18.32 3.91 17.74
N ASN A 144 18.60 4.49 16.56
CA ASN A 144 18.32 3.79 15.31
C ASN A 144 19.47 2.83 14.96
N ASP A 145 19.21 1.77 14.18
CA ASP A 145 20.19 0.71 13.94
C ASP A 145 21.46 1.26 13.26
N GLY A 146 21.31 2.28 12.40
CA GLY A 146 22.40 3.04 11.80
C GLY A 146 23.30 3.80 12.79
N ASP A 147 22.71 4.48 13.78
CA ASP A 147 23.45 5.14 14.86
C ASP A 147 24.12 4.10 15.74
N GLU A 148 23.45 3.00 16.05
CA GLU A 148 24.01 1.91 16.85
C GLU A 148 25.20 1.23 16.18
N LYS A 149 25.12 0.97 14.88
CA LYS A 149 26.24 0.50 14.05
C LYS A 149 27.42 1.45 14.11
N THR A 150 27.17 2.76 14.17
CA THR A 150 28.21 3.79 14.29
C THR A 150 28.83 3.85 15.68
N HIS A 151 28.04 3.67 16.73
CA HIS A 151 28.48 3.68 18.13
C HIS A 151 29.07 2.32 18.60
N GLY A 152 28.79 1.24 17.88
CA GLY A 152 29.19 -0.11 18.23
C GLY A 152 28.34 -0.75 19.34
N THR A 153 27.06 -0.33 19.46
CA THR A 153 26.05 -1.01 20.28
C THR A 153 25.38 -2.14 19.49
N ASP A 154 24.48 -2.91 20.12
CA ASP A 154 23.85 -4.08 19.50
C ASP A 154 22.39 -3.74 19.18
N PRO A 155 22.00 -3.61 17.88
CA PRO A 155 20.68 -3.14 17.46
C PRO A 155 19.52 -4.10 17.70
N LYS A 156 19.76 -5.10 18.53
CA LYS A 156 18.79 -6.13 18.89
C LYS A 156 18.72 -6.32 20.40
N ASN A 157 19.46 -5.50 21.16
CA ASN A 157 19.53 -5.59 22.59
C ASN A 157 19.79 -4.20 23.25
N PRO A 158 18.78 -3.67 24.00
CA PRO A 158 18.87 -2.43 24.76
C PRO A 158 19.88 -2.41 25.91
#